data_AF-A0A315WCE7-F1
#
_entry.id   AF-A0A315WCE7-F1
#
_cell.length_a   1.000
_cell.length_b   1.000
_cell.length_c   1.000
_cell.angle_alpha   90.00
_cell.angle_beta   90.00
_cell.angle_gamma   90.00
#
_symmetry.space_group_name_H-M   'P 1'
#
loop_
_entity.id
_entity.type
_entity.pdbx_description
1 polymer ?
#
loop_
_entity_poly.entity_id
_entity_poly.type
_entity_poly.pdbx_seq_one_letter_code
_entity_poly.pdbx_strand_id
1 'polypeptide(L)'
;MQQVVQQQQQQQQVVQQQVVLQQQQQQQQEQSQEVLAIHSSITEARVNMDAMRSIAQGWAELDLLQRSHDSLLESSVNDHTCRGIKADGEQLLSLTQVNRRLYRADEASEAWTGYLDYIDDQVQDGLLQLLHRALRFLTDSMNPQSGGAALLAVSLQLRDSRGLVFEPLIDDGPAAFLKTIMRDVYGTCALVPRISIGRHGDYQESLRQNPELCALEQEVMTRLLQVKEEAEKLRVGLDRYAHLWLSDKQAVFQEFLAYSKPLAVGEVEAEENPPSLKDFQREIQVLLTVSSEVTHLDEGVVLQGWLQVDMRPFITCLLSIILDWKDMYTDFLLESATNSLQQATQPKDRGSASFDLTDTILLLEAAGVELPEHLAAKLQVVTSQLGGERGPHSTTSGSDRNNSSFESLNQFIPVGVSDALQCLKFLQEPPGGDKETE
;
A
#
# COMPACT_ATOMS: atom_id res chain seq x y z
N MET A 1 -39.11 68.39 -86.87
CA MET A 1 -37.84 68.69 -86.17
C MET A 1 -38.03 68.75 -84.65
N GLN A 2 -38.94 69.59 -84.12
CA GLN A 2 -39.23 69.67 -82.67
C GLN A 2 -39.66 68.32 -82.03
N GLN A 3 -40.56 67.56 -82.66
CA GLN A 3 -40.96 66.23 -82.16
C GLN A 3 -39.80 65.24 -82.08
N VAL A 4 -38.86 65.28 -83.04
CA VAL A 4 -37.70 64.39 -83.06
C VAL A 4 -36.74 64.74 -81.91
N VAL A 5 -36.53 66.03 -81.66
CA VAL A 5 -35.71 66.52 -80.53
C VAL A 5 -36.36 66.14 -79.19
N GLN A 6 -37.68 66.28 -79.06
CA GLN A 6 -38.42 65.91 -77.85
C GLN A 6 -38.39 64.40 -77.60
N GLN A 7 -38.52 63.59 -78.65
CA GLN A 7 -38.40 62.14 -78.58
C GLN A 7 -36.97 61.71 -78.20
N GLN A 8 -35.96 62.40 -78.72
CA GLN A 8 -34.55 62.15 -78.40
C GLN A 8 -34.21 62.53 -76.94
N GLN A 9 -34.78 63.63 -76.43
CA GLN A 9 -34.67 64.00 -75.02
C GLN A 9 -35.35 63.00 -74.10
N GLN A 10 -36.56 62.52 -74.45
CA GLN A 10 -37.23 61.47 -73.69
C GLN A 10 -36.42 60.16 -73.69
N GLN A 11 -35.86 59.76 -74.83
CA GLN A 11 -34.98 58.58 -74.89
C GLN A 11 -33.73 58.76 -74.03
N GLN A 12 -33.08 59.92 -74.05
CA GLN A 12 -31.95 60.22 -73.17
C GLN A 12 -32.34 60.13 -71.69
N GLN A 13 -33.50 60.64 -71.32
CA GLN A 13 -33.98 60.60 -69.93
C GLN A 13 -34.28 59.18 -69.45
N VAL A 14 -34.85 58.33 -70.31
CA VAL A 14 -35.09 56.90 -70.01
C VAL A 14 -33.78 56.14 -69.87
N VAL A 15 -32.80 56.38 -70.75
CA VAL A 15 -31.47 55.76 -70.65
C VAL A 15 -30.77 56.20 -69.36
N GLN A 16 -30.83 57.48 -69.00
CA GLN A 16 -30.28 57.97 -67.73
C GLN A 16 -30.96 57.31 -66.52
N GLN A 17 -32.29 57.16 -66.52
CA GLN A 17 -32.99 56.44 -65.45
C GLN A 17 -32.61 54.97 -65.37
N GLN A 18 -32.45 54.28 -66.50
CA GLN A 18 -31.98 52.89 -66.52
C GLN A 18 -30.57 52.73 -65.95
N VAL A 19 -29.65 53.64 -66.28
CA VAL A 19 -28.29 53.63 -65.72
C VAL A 19 -28.31 53.83 -64.21
N VAL A 20 -29.12 54.76 -63.70
CA VAL A 20 -29.26 54.99 -62.24
C VAL A 20 -29.86 53.78 -61.54
N LEU A 21 -30.92 53.18 -62.09
CA LEU A 21 -31.52 51.96 -61.55
C LEU A 21 -30.52 50.79 -61.54
N GLN A 22 -29.71 50.65 -62.59
CA GLN A 22 -28.69 49.60 -62.68
C GLN A 22 -27.58 49.81 -61.64
N GLN A 23 -27.13 51.05 -61.41
CA GLN A 23 -26.17 51.40 -60.36
C GLN A 23 -26.73 51.12 -58.96
N GLN A 24 -28.00 51.45 -58.70
CA GLN A 24 -28.65 51.15 -57.42
C GLN A 24 -28.77 49.64 -57.18
N GLN A 25 -29.16 48.86 -58.20
CA GLN A 25 -29.22 47.40 -58.10
C GLN A 25 -27.83 46.80 -57.82
N GLN A 26 -26.79 47.29 -58.49
CA GLN A 26 -25.43 46.82 -58.26
C GLN A 26 -24.95 47.14 -56.84
N GLN A 27 -25.18 48.37 -56.35
CA GLN A 27 -24.82 48.76 -55.00
C GLN A 27 -25.58 47.92 -53.94
N GLN A 28 -26.87 47.68 -54.16
CA GLN A 28 -27.68 46.83 -53.28
C GLN A 28 -27.17 45.38 -53.27
N GLN A 29 -26.74 44.86 -54.42
CA GLN A 29 -26.19 43.52 -54.53
C GLN A 29 -24.84 43.40 -53.81
N GLU A 30 -23.95 44.39 -53.96
CA GLU A 30 -22.67 44.47 -53.26
C GLU A 30 -22.88 44.51 -51.73
N GLN A 31 -23.77 45.37 -51.24
CA GLN A 31 -24.11 45.44 -49.81
C GLN A 31 -24.71 44.13 -49.30
N SER A 32 -25.59 43.48 -50.07
CA SER A 32 -26.16 42.19 -49.71
C SER A 32 -25.09 41.10 -49.60
N GLN A 33 -24.09 41.10 -50.47
CA GLN A 33 -22.98 40.15 -50.42
C GLN A 33 -22.09 40.37 -49.20
N GLU A 34 -21.79 41.63 -48.86
CA GLU A 34 -21.03 41.96 -47.65
C GLU A 34 -21.75 41.51 -46.38
N VAL A 35 -23.05 41.78 -46.27
CA VAL A 35 -23.87 41.35 -45.12
C VAL A 35 -23.87 39.81 -45.00
N LEU A 36 -24.03 39.09 -46.11
CA LEU A 36 -23.99 37.62 -46.11
C LEU A 36 -22.62 37.08 -45.68
N ALA A 37 -21.53 37.70 -46.14
CA ALA A 37 -20.17 37.31 -45.76
C ALA A 37 -19.92 37.53 -44.26
N ILE A 38 -20.36 38.67 -43.71
CA ILE A 38 -20.27 38.96 -42.27
C ILE A 38 -21.10 37.94 -41.47
N HIS A 39 -22.35 37.68 -41.90
CA HIS A 39 -23.22 36.72 -41.23
C HIS A 39 -22.61 35.32 -41.20
N SER A 40 -22.06 34.85 -42.32
CA SER A 40 -21.38 33.55 -42.40
C SER A 40 -20.19 33.49 -41.44
N SER A 41 -19.35 34.54 -41.45
CA SER A 41 -18.17 34.63 -40.57
C SER A 41 -18.54 34.59 -39.08
N ILE A 42 -19.56 35.35 -38.67
CA ILE A 42 -20.05 35.36 -37.28
C ILE A 42 -20.63 34.00 -36.89
N THR A 43 -21.35 33.35 -37.80
CA THR A 43 -21.93 32.02 -37.56
C THR A 43 -20.84 30.98 -37.33
N GLU A 44 -19.83 30.95 -38.20
CA GLU A 44 -18.69 30.04 -38.06
C GLU A 44 -17.89 30.32 -36.77
N ALA A 45 -17.64 31.59 -36.46
CA ALA A 45 -16.91 31.95 -35.24
C ALA A 45 -17.68 31.57 -33.97
N ARG A 46 -19.02 31.62 -33.99
CA ARG A 46 -19.86 31.13 -32.90
C ARG A 46 -19.74 29.62 -32.73
N VAL A 47 -19.80 28.86 -33.83
CA VAL A 47 -19.59 27.40 -33.79
C VAL A 47 -18.23 27.06 -33.18
N ASN A 48 -17.18 27.81 -33.54
CA ASN A 48 -15.86 27.62 -32.95
C ASN A 48 -15.83 27.94 -31.45
N MET A 49 -16.53 28.98 -30.98
CA MET A 49 -16.64 29.25 -29.54
C MET A 49 -17.38 28.14 -28.79
N ASP A 50 -18.46 27.61 -29.37
CA ASP A 50 -19.19 26.49 -28.78
C ASP A 50 -18.31 25.23 -28.71
N ALA A 51 -17.48 24.99 -29.75
CA ALA A 51 -16.49 23.92 -29.74
C ALA A 51 -15.42 24.14 -28.66
N MET A 52 -14.87 25.35 -28.52
CA MET A 52 -13.91 25.67 -27.44
C MET A 52 -14.49 25.40 -26.05
N ARG A 53 -15.74 25.85 -25.82
CA ARG A 53 -16.45 25.61 -24.56
C ARG A 53 -16.63 24.11 -24.33
N SER A 54 -17.06 23.37 -25.35
CA SER A 54 -17.26 21.92 -25.24
C SER A 54 -15.97 21.17 -24.92
N ILE A 55 -14.83 21.59 -25.49
CA ILE A 55 -13.52 21.01 -25.17
C ILE A 55 -13.19 21.25 -23.70
N ALA A 56 -13.24 22.51 -23.24
CA ALA A 56 -12.92 22.87 -21.87
C ALA A 56 -13.81 22.16 -20.85
N GLN A 57 -15.13 22.10 -21.11
CA GLN A 57 -16.09 21.42 -20.23
C GLN A 57 -15.92 19.90 -20.26
N GLY A 58 -15.47 19.32 -21.37
CA GLY A 58 -15.23 17.89 -21.50
C GLY A 58 -14.19 17.35 -20.51
N TRP A 59 -13.27 18.20 -20.05
CA TRP A 59 -12.25 17.81 -19.07
C TRP A 59 -12.81 17.49 -17.70
N ALA A 60 -13.99 18.01 -17.33
CA ALA A 60 -14.64 17.71 -16.05
C ALA A 60 -15.01 16.22 -15.89
N GLU A 61 -15.12 15.49 -17.00
CA GLU A 61 -15.46 14.06 -17.00
C GLU A 61 -14.24 13.14 -17.10
N LEU A 62 -13.03 13.69 -17.19
CA LEU A 62 -11.81 12.92 -17.33
C LEU A 62 -11.28 12.47 -15.97
N ASP A 63 -10.91 11.19 -15.88
CA ASP A 63 -10.25 10.64 -14.71
C ASP A 63 -8.72 10.71 -14.90
N LEU A 64 -8.06 11.57 -14.10
CA LEU A 64 -6.59 11.67 -14.09
C LEU A 64 -5.93 10.55 -13.29
N LEU A 65 -6.61 10.08 -12.25
CA LEU A 65 -6.12 9.08 -11.32
C LEU A 65 -6.90 7.79 -11.50
N GLN A 66 -6.19 6.66 -11.50
CA GLN A 66 -6.77 5.35 -11.73
C GLN A 66 -6.24 4.35 -10.69
N ARG A 67 -7.00 3.29 -10.49
CA ARG A 67 -6.56 2.13 -9.72
C ARG A 67 -5.96 1.11 -10.65
N SER A 68 -4.86 0.49 -10.21
CA SER A 68 -4.25 -0.66 -10.87
C SER A 68 -5.15 -1.90 -10.75
N HIS A 69 -4.75 -3.00 -11.39
CA HIS A 69 -5.45 -4.28 -11.30
C HIS A 69 -5.61 -4.80 -9.86
N ASP A 70 -4.68 -4.46 -8.97
CA ASP A 70 -4.71 -4.82 -7.55
C ASP A 70 -5.56 -3.86 -6.70
N SER A 71 -6.33 -2.99 -7.35
CA SER A 71 -7.17 -1.95 -6.72
C SER A 71 -6.41 -0.86 -5.97
N LEU A 72 -5.08 -0.80 -6.06
CA LEU A 72 -4.23 0.25 -5.49
C LEU A 72 -4.11 1.46 -6.43
N LEU A 73 -3.73 2.62 -5.92
CA LEU A 73 -3.49 3.81 -6.75
C LEU A 73 -2.31 3.58 -7.71
N GLU A 74 -2.50 3.92 -8.99
CA GLU A 74 -1.40 3.92 -9.96
C GLU A 74 -0.35 4.98 -9.62
N SER A 75 0.90 4.74 -10.04
CA SER A 75 2.05 5.54 -9.64
C SER A 75 2.13 6.92 -10.29
N SER A 76 1.33 7.18 -11.32
CA SER A 76 1.33 8.42 -12.08
C SER A 76 -0.08 8.77 -12.55
N VAL A 77 -0.23 10.01 -13.03
CA VAL A 77 -1.43 10.42 -13.77
C VAL A 77 -1.57 9.63 -15.08
N ASN A 78 -2.80 9.50 -15.58
CA ASN A 78 -3.07 8.80 -16.83
C ASN A 78 -2.43 9.53 -18.03
N ASP A 79 -1.41 8.92 -18.60
CA ASP A 79 -0.65 9.42 -19.76
C ASP A 79 -1.50 9.64 -21.01
N HIS A 80 -2.49 8.78 -21.25
CA HIS A 80 -3.41 8.92 -22.38
C HIS A 80 -4.29 10.16 -22.20
N THR A 81 -4.84 10.37 -21.01
CA THR A 81 -5.61 11.56 -20.65
C THR A 81 -4.76 12.83 -20.80
N CYS A 82 -3.51 12.82 -20.33
CA CYS A 82 -2.58 13.94 -20.46
C CYS A 82 -2.28 14.30 -21.92
N ARG A 83 -2.09 13.29 -22.80
CA ARG A 83 -1.93 13.52 -24.25
C ARG A 83 -3.18 14.14 -24.87
N GLY A 84 -4.36 13.69 -24.46
CA GLY A 84 -5.64 14.26 -24.89
C GLY A 84 -5.76 15.74 -24.53
N ILE A 85 -5.54 16.07 -23.25
CA ILE A 85 -5.59 17.46 -22.75
C ILE A 85 -4.60 18.37 -23.48
N LYS A 86 -3.39 17.88 -23.76
CA LYS A 86 -2.41 18.64 -24.54
C LYS A 86 -2.91 18.92 -25.96
N ALA A 87 -3.42 17.90 -26.66
CA ALA A 87 -3.96 18.05 -28.00
C ALA A 87 -5.17 19.01 -28.04
N ASP A 88 -6.04 18.91 -27.04
CA ASP A 88 -7.17 19.82 -26.84
C ASP A 88 -6.70 21.26 -26.65
N GLY A 89 -5.64 21.49 -25.87
CA GLY A 89 -5.00 22.79 -25.70
C GLY A 89 -4.46 23.40 -27.00
N GLU A 90 -3.84 22.58 -27.84
CA GLU A 90 -3.38 22.99 -29.18
C GLU A 90 -4.57 23.31 -30.11
N GLN A 91 -5.66 22.54 -30.03
CA GLN A 91 -6.89 22.78 -30.78
C GLN A 91 -7.58 24.09 -30.34
N LEU A 92 -7.65 24.37 -29.03
CA LEU A 92 -8.18 25.62 -28.50
C LEU A 92 -7.43 26.83 -29.08
N LEU A 93 -6.10 26.78 -29.09
CA LEU A 93 -5.27 27.84 -29.67
C LEU A 93 -5.47 27.98 -31.19
N SER A 94 -5.62 26.87 -31.90
CA SER A 94 -5.92 26.89 -33.34
C SER A 94 -7.27 27.58 -33.62
N LEU A 95 -8.30 27.23 -32.86
CA LEU A 95 -9.63 27.80 -33.02
C LEU A 95 -9.65 29.31 -32.69
N THR A 96 -8.86 29.78 -31.71
CA THR A 96 -8.77 31.23 -31.44
C THR A 96 -8.13 31.97 -32.61
N GLN A 97 -7.11 31.39 -33.24
CA GLN A 97 -6.50 31.96 -34.45
C GLN A 97 -7.47 31.97 -35.65
N VAL A 98 -8.32 30.95 -35.80
CA VAL A 98 -9.38 30.93 -36.82
C VAL A 98 -10.38 32.06 -36.56
N ASN A 99 -10.87 32.19 -35.32
CA ASN A 99 -11.81 33.25 -34.95
C ASN A 99 -11.23 34.65 -35.14
N ARG A 100 -9.94 34.85 -34.86
CA ARG A 100 -9.24 36.10 -35.16
C ARG A 100 -9.37 36.49 -36.64
N ARG A 101 -9.19 35.52 -37.56
CA ARG A 101 -9.28 35.74 -39.01
C ARG A 101 -10.73 36.00 -39.45
N LEU A 102 -11.68 35.25 -38.90
CA LEU A 102 -13.11 35.43 -39.17
C LEU A 102 -13.59 36.83 -38.76
N TYR A 103 -13.23 37.27 -37.56
CA TYR A 103 -13.57 38.61 -37.08
C TYR A 103 -12.73 39.73 -37.71
N ARG A 104 -11.63 39.39 -38.40
CA ARG A 104 -10.60 40.35 -38.85
C ARG A 104 -10.13 41.23 -37.68
N ALA A 105 -9.96 40.60 -36.51
CA ALA A 105 -9.67 41.30 -35.27
C ALA A 105 -8.25 41.87 -35.28
N ASP A 106 -8.11 43.08 -34.74
CA ASP A 106 -6.81 43.66 -34.41
C ASP A 106 -6.32 43.06 -33.07
N GLU A 107 -5.12 42.49 -33.08
CA GLU A 107 -4.53 41.85 -31.91
C GLU A 107 -4.26 42.82 -30.76
N ALA A 108 -4.06 44.10 -31.08
CA ALA A 108 -3.85 45.15 -30.09
C ALA A 108 -5.17 45.72 -29.54
N SER A 109 -6.32 45.26 -30.05
CA SER A 109 -7.61 45.81 -29.62
C SER A 109 -8.07 45.22 -28.28
N GLU A 110 -8.62 46.09 -27.43
CA GLU A 110 -9.23 45.70 -26.15
C GLU A 110 -10.37 44.68 -26.35
N ALA A 111 -11.13 44.79 -27.45
CA ALA A 111 -12.18 43.85 -27.78
C ALA A 111 -11.64 42.43 -28.04
N TRP A 112 -10.48 42.30 -28.69
CA TRP A 112 -9.83 41.01 -28.90
C TRP A 112 -9.27 40.45 -27.59
N THR A 113 -8.65 41.28 -26.75
CA THR A 113 -8.21 40.88 -25.40
C THR A 113 -9.38 40.37 -24.56
N GLY A 114 -10.52 41.08 -24.55
CA GLY A 114 -11.71 40.65 -23.83
C GLY A 114 -12.30 39.34 -24.36
N TYR A 115 -12.21 39.08 -25.67
CA TYR A 115 -12.57 37.79 -26.26
C TYR A 115 -11.65 36.65 -25.77
N LEU A 116 -10.33 36.88 -25.78
CA LEU A 116 -9.38 35.87 -25.30
C LEU A 116 -9.54 35.60 -23.81
N ASP A 117 -9.74 36.64 -23.00
CA ASP A 117 -10.00 36.51 -21.56
C ASP A 117 -11.29 35.71 -21.28
N TYR A 118 -12.34 35.92 -22.08
CA TYR A 118 -13.56 35.13 -21.97
C TYR A 118 -13.33 33.64 -22.22
N ILE A 119 -12.57 33.28 -23.27
CA ILE A 119 -12.24 31.87 -23.55
C ILE A 119 -11.30 31.31 -22.47
N ASP A 120 -10.32 32.10 -22.03
CA ASP A 120 -9.39 31.75 -20.96
C ASP A 120 -10.12 31.41 -19.65
N ASP A 121 -11.17 32.15 -19.29
CA ASP A 121 -12.02 31.83 -18.15
C ASP A 121 -12.71 30.46 -18.28
N GLN A 122 -13.19 30.11 -19.48
CA GLN A 122 -13.81 28.80 -19.72
C GLN A 122 -12.78 27.67 -19.59
N VAL A 123 -11.57 27.88 -20.09
CA VAL A 123 -10.46 26.89 -19.99
C VAL A 123 -10.01 26.73 -18.55
N GLN A 124 -9.88 27.83 -17.81
CA GLN A 124 -9.52 27.81 -16.39
C GLN A 124 -10.57 27.09 -15.55
N ASP A 125 -11.87 27.30 -15.81
CA ASP A 125 -12.96 26.58 -15.15
C ASP A 125 -12.93 25.07 -15.48
N GLY A 126 -12.73 24.70 -16.75
CA GLY A 126 -12.58 23.29 -17.15
C GLY A 126 -11.44 22.58 -16.43
N LEU A 127 -10.28 23.23 -16.34
CA LEU A 127 -9.12 22.72 -15.59
C LEU A 127 -9.40 22.66 -14.07
N LEU A 128 -10.10 23.65 -13.51
CA LEU A 128 -10.52 23.61 -12.11
C LEU A 128 -11.40 22.38 -11.81
N GLN A 129 -12.37 22.07 -12.68
CA GLN A 129 -13.22 20.88 -12.50
C GLN A 129 -12.43 19.57 -12.61
N LEU A 130 -11.48 19.51 -13.55
CA LEU A 130 -10.57 18.37 -13.70
C LEU A 130 -9.75 18.11 -12.41
N LEU A 131 -9.13 19.16 -11.87
CA LEU A 131 -8.36 19.06 -10.62
C LEU A 131 -9.26 18.69 -9.44
N HIS A 132 -10.44 19.28 -9.35
CA HIS A 132 -11.43 18.96 -8.33
C HIS A 132 -11.79 17.49 -8.34
N ARG A 133 -12.06 16.92 -9.52
CA ARG A 133 -12.40 15.50 -9.65
C ARG A 133 -11.27 14.60 -9.18
N ALA A 134 -10.04 14.90 -9.59
CA ALA A 134 -8.87 14.12 -9.19
C ALA A 134 -8.61 14.17 -7.67
N LEU A 135 -8.70 15.36 -7.04
CA LEU A 135 -8.51 15.49 -5.60
C LEU A 135 -9.68 14.89 -4.80
N ARG A 136 -10.92 15.02 -5.28
CA ARG A 136 -12.09 14.35 -4.66
C ARG A 136 -11.96 12.84 -4.70
N PHE A 137 -11.48 12.28 -5.81
CA PHE A 137 -11.20 10.85 -5.90
C PHE A 137 -10.26 10.38 -4.79
N LEU A 138 -9.20 11.16 -4.47
CA LEU A 138 -8.31 10.85 -3.35
C LEU A 138 -9.04 10.93 -2.00
N THR A 139 -9.76 12.02 -1.72
CA THR A 139 -10.45 12.18 -0.43
C THR A 139 -11.54 11.12 -0.21
N ASP A 140 -12.27 10.78 -1.26
CA ASP A 140 -13.34 9.78 -1.23
C ASP A 140 -12.77 8.36 -1.08
N SER A 141 -11.64 8.08 -1.75
CA SER A 141 -10.92 6.81 -1.61
C SER A 141 -10.27 6.64 -0.24
N MET A 142 -9.95 7.74 0.44
CA MET A 142 -9.39 7.73 1.79
C MET A 142 -10.48 7.84 2.89
N ASN A 143 -11.75 7.66 2.54
CA ASN A 143 -12.85 7.73 3.50
C ASN A 143 -13.14 6.36 4.14
N PRO A 144 -12.94 6.21 5.47
CA PRO A 144 -13.17 4.94 6.15
C PRO A 144 -14.62 4.45 6.06
N GLN A 145 -15.58 5.37 5.84
CA GLN A 145 -17.00 5.03 5.72
C GLN A 145 -17.40 4.58 4.32
N SER A 146 -16.53 4.73 3.32
CA SER A 146 -16.83 4.37 1.94
C SER A 146 -16.84 2.86 1.69
N GLY A 147 -16.28 2.05 2.60
CA GLY A 147 -16.19 0.59 2.44
C GLY A 147 -15.43 0.14 1.19
N GLY A 148 -14.61 1.03 0.60
CA GLY A 148 -13.85 0.77 -0.62
C GLY A 148 -12.59 -0.06 -0.38
N ALA A 149 -11.99 -0.56 -1.46
CA ALA A 149 -10.70 -1.24 -1.40
C ALA A 149 -9.58 -0.26 -1.00
N ALA A 150 -8.51 -0.79 -0.38
CA ALA A 150 -7.35 -0.01 0.02
C ALA A 150 -6.77 0.78 -1.17
N LEU A 151 -6.29 1.99 -0.89
CA LEU A 151 -5.71 2.89 -1.87
C LEU A 151 -4.21 2.66 -1.99
N LEU A 152 -3.51 2.44 -0.87
CA LEU A 152 -2.06 2.18 -0.82
C LEU A 152 -1.77 0.97 0.06
N ALA A 153 -0.60 0.39 -0.12
CA ALA A 153 -0.11 -0.72 0.69
C ALA A 153 1.31 -0.46 1.21
N VAL A 154 1.58 -0.94 2.43
CA VAL A 154 2.90 -1.01 3.05
C VAL A 154 3.08 -2.37 3.70
N SER A 155 4.31 -2.78 3.98
CA SER A 155 4.60 -3.99 4.76
C SER A 155 5.16 -3.62 6.12
N LEU A 156 4.82 -4.38 7.16
CA LEU A 156 5.49 -4.27 8.46
C LEU A 156 6.55 -5.35 8.57
N GLN A 157 7.77 -4.95 8.91
CA GLN A 157 8.92 -5.83 9.03
C GLN A 157 9.60 -5.66 10.37
N LEU A 158 10.17 -6.75 10.88
CA LEU A 158 11.07 -6.75 12.02
C LEU A 158 12.51 -6.81 11.50
N ARG A 159 13.34 -5.82 11.83
CA ARG A 159 14.75 -5.79 11.44
C ARG A 159 15.66 -5.78 12.66
N ASP A 160 16.69 -6.63 12.63
CA ASP A 160 17.60 -6.95 13.75
C ASP A 160 18.22 -5.74 14.46
N SER A 161 18.37 -4.60 13.79
CA SER A 161 18.99 -3.38 14.34
C SER A 161 18.05 -2.18 14.47
N ARG A 162 16.82 -2.27 13.95
CA ARG A 162 15.88 -1.13 13.87
C ARG A 162 14.51 -1.43 14.48
N GLY A 163 14.28 -2.66 14.92
CA GLY A 163 12.99 -3.09 15.46
C GLY A 163 11.92 -3.13 14.38
N LEU A 164 10.70 -2.76 14.75
CA LEU A 164 9.54 -2.73 13.86
C LEU A 164 9.59 -1.53 12.93
N VAL A 165 9.58 -1.78 11.62
CA VAL A 165 9.69 -0.75 10.59
C VAL A 165 8.65 -1.01 9.48
N PHE A 166 7.97 0.05 9.05
CA PHE A 166 7.14 0.01 7.85
C PHE A 166 8.02 0.15 6.60
N GLU A 167 7.80 -0.70 5.60
CA GLU A 167 8.45 -0.60 4.29
C GLU A 167 7.40 -0.49 3.17
N PRO A 168 7.40 0.61 2.41
CA PRO A 168 8.19 1.83 2.65
C PRO A 168 7.78 2.54 3.96
N LEU A 169 8.68 3.38 4.50
CA LEU A 169 8.37 4.23 5.66
C LEU A 169 7.15 5.10 5.34
N ILE A 170 6.27 5.35 6.31
CA ILE A 170 5.02 6.10 6.02
C ILE A 170 5.32 7.53 5.57
N ASP A 171 6.37 8.16 6.13
CA ASP A 171 6.83 9.50 5.79
C ASP A 171 7.51 9.62 4.42
N ASP A 172 8.25 8.58 3.99
CA ASP A 172 9.01 8.60 2.74
C ASP A 172 8.34 7.82 1.60
N GLY A 173 7.34 6.99 1.93
CA GLY A 173 6.54 6.19 1.01
C GLY A 173 5.19 6.87 0.75
N PRO A 174 4.09 6.43 1.39
CA PRO A 174 2.75 6.99 1.20
C PRO A 174 2.69 8.52 1.19
N ALA A 175 3.36 9.20 2.13
CA ALA A 175 3.32 10.66 2.21
C ALA A 175 4.03 11.35 1.03
N ALA A 176 5.23 10.88 0.65
CA ALA A 176 5.95 11.42 -0.50
C ALA A 176 5.23 11.09 -1.81
N PHE A 177 4.65 9.89 -1.90
CA PHE A 177 3.87 9.43 -3.03
C PHE A 177 2.64 10.30 -3.27
N LEU A 178 1.82 10.54 -2.25
CA LEU A 178 0.63 11.39 -2.37
C LEU A 178 0.99 12.83 -2.76
N LYS A 179 2.07 13.39 -2.20
CA LYS A 179 2.57 14.72 -2.60
C LYS A 179 2.99 14.76 -4.07
N THR A 180 3.62 13.68 -4.55
CA THR A 180 4.03 13.53 -5.94
C THR A 180 2.81 13.46 -6.86
N ILE A 181 1.83 12.61 -6.51
CA ILE A 181 0.57 12.50 -7.26
C ILE A 181 -0.16 13.84 -7.31
N MET A 182 -0.31 14.55 -6.19
CA MET A 182 -0.93 15.88 -6.19
C MET A 182 -0.16 16.84 -7.09
N ARG A 183 1.17 16.91 -6.98
CA ARG A 183 2.01 17.74 -7.86
C ARG A 183 1.76 17.43 -9.33
N ASP A 184 1.71 16.15 -9.70
CA ASP A 184 1.57 15.70 -11.08
C ASP A 184 0.15 16.00 -11.62
N VAL A 185 -0.89 15.87 -10.78
CA VAL A 185 -2.26 16.31 -11.08
C VAL A 185 -2.29 17.78 -11.47
N TYR A 186 -1.66 18.65 -10.70
CA TYR A 186 -1.51 20.07 -11.06
C TYR A 186 -0.64 20.30 -12.31
N GLY A 187 0.38 19.46 -12.51
CA GLY A 187 1.25 19.52 -13.68
C GLY A 187 0.51 19.36 -15.00
N THR A 188 -0.63 18.64 -14.99
CA THR A 188 -1.52 18.51 -16.16
C THR A 188 -2.01 19.87 -16.67
N CYS A 189 -2.23 20.85 -15.79
CA CYS A 189 -2.67 22.20 -16.19
C CYS A 189 -1.61 22.96 -17.00
N ALA A 190 -0.32 22.65 -16.83
CA ALA A 190 0.76 23.25 -17.59
C ALA A 190 0.86 22.71 -19.03
N LEU A 191 0.13 21.63 -19.36
CA LEU A 191 0.06 21.09 -20.72
C LEU A 191 -0.77 21.96 -21.67
N VAL A 192 -1.65 22.81 -21.10
CA VAL A 192 -2.54 23.70 -21.86
C VAL A 192 -1.95 25.11 -21.92
N PRO A 193 -1.65 25.65 -23.11
CA PRO A 193 -1.15 27.02 -23.24
C PRO A 193 -2.18 28.04 -22.75
N ARG A 194 -1.71 29.08 -22.02
CA ARG A 194 -2.57 30.19 -21.60
C ARG A 194 -3.14 30.91 -22.83
N ILE A 195 -4.45 31.18 -22.82
CA ILE A 195 -5.13 31.84 -23.96
C ILE A 195 -5.09 33.35 -23.80
N SER A 196 -5.27 33.85 -22.58
CA SER A 196 -5.13 35.26 -22.26
C SER A 196 -3.69 35.72 -22.47
N ILE A 197 -3.56 36.91 -23.08
CA ILE A 197 -2.26 37.58 -23.31
C ILE A 197 -1.96 38.57 -22.17
N GLY A 198 -2.99 39.04 -21.46
CA GLY A 198 -2.87 40.04 -20.39
C GLY A 198 -2.64 39.46 -19.00
N ARG A 199 -2.91 38.17 -18.79
CA ARG A 199 -2.73 37.48 -17.51
C ARG A 199 -1.32 36.90 -17.40
N HIS A 200 -0.72 37.04 -16.22
CA HIS A 200 0.59 36.47 -15.92
C HIS A 200 0.46 35.06 -15.35
N GLY A 201 1.47 34.22 -15.62
CA GLY A 201 1.52 32.85 -15.14
C GLY A 201 0.69 31.87 -15.98
N ASP A 202 0.99 30.59 -15.82
CA ASP A 202 0.21 29.52 -16.44
C ASP A 202 -1.08 29.22 -15.63
N TYR A 203 -1.90 28.30 -16.13
CA TYR A 203 -3.10 27.87 -15.41
C TYR A 203 -2.77 27.15 -14.09
N GLN A 204 -1.63 26.44 -14.03
CA GLN A 204 -1.22 25.71 -12.84
C GLN A 204 -0.96 26.67 -11.65
N GLU A 205 -0.22 27.75 -11.88
CA GLU A 205 0.06 28.78 -10.87
C GLU A 205 -1.22 29.46 -10.38
N SER A 206 -2.14 29.75 -11.30
CA SER A 206 -3.42 30.39 -11.01
C SER A 206 -4.32 29.48 -10.14
N LEU A 207 -4.37 28.19 -10.46
CA LEU A 207 -5.23 27.22 -9.79
C LEU A 207 -4.68 26.73 -8.45
N ARG A 208 -3.36 26.75 -8.23
CA ARG A 208 -2.77 26.38 -6.94
C ARG A 208 -3.23 27.22 -5.75
N GLN A 209 -3.71 28.43 -6.00
CA GLN A 209 -4.22 29.33 -4.96
C GLN A 209 -5.74 29.21 -4.76
N ASN A 210 -6.40 28.29 -5.48
CA ASN A 210 -7.83 28.11 -5.37
C ASN A 210 -8.17 27.50 -3.98
N PRO A 211 -9.06 28.15 -3.21
CA PRO A 211 -9.34 27.73 -1.83
C PRO A 211 -10.03 26.37 -1.74
N GLU A 212 -10.84 25.99 -2.74
CA GLU A 212 -11.54 24.70 -2.76
C GLU A 212 -10.56 23.55 -3.02
N LEU A 213 -9.62 23.74 -3.96
CA LEU A 213 -8.54 22.77 -4.18
C LEU A 213 -7.61 22.66 -2.97
N CYS A 214 -7.22 23.79 -2.36
CA CYS A 214 -6.43 23.79 -1.14
C CYS A 214 -7.14 23.03 -0.01
N ALA A 215 -8.47 23.19 0.14
CA ALA A 215 -9.22 22.46 1.16
C ALA A 215 -9.17 20.94 0.96
N LEU A 216 -9.29 20.46 -0.29
CA LEU A 216 -9.15 19.03 -0.61
C LEU A 216 -7.74 18.51 -0.35
N GLU A 217 -6.70 19.28 -0.68
CA GLU A 217 -5.32 18.89 -0.35
C GLU A 217 -5.10 18.78 1.17
N GLN A 218 -5.61 19.75 1.93
CA GLN A 218 -5.50 19.71 3.40
C GLN A 218 -6.26 18.52 3.98
N GLU A 219 -7.39 18.15 3.38
CA GLU A 219 -8.14 16.95 3.76
C GLU A 219 -7.32 15.67 3.51
N VAL A 220 -6.69 15.54 2.34
CA VAL A 220 -5.76 14.41 2.04
C VAL A 220 -4.63 14.36 3.07
N MET A 221 -4.02 15.50 3.39
CA MET A 221 -2.93 15.58 4.37
C MET A 221 -3.41 15.26 5.80
N THR A 222 -4.64 15.63 6.15
CA THR A 222 -5.24 15.30 7.45
C THR A 222 -5.46 13.80 7.59
N ARG A 223 -5.99 13.15 6.55
CA ARG A 223 -6.17 11.67 6.51
C ARG A 223 -4.84 10.93 6.61
N LEU A 224 -3.79 11.48 5.99
CA LEU A 224 -2.43 10.96 6.12
C LEU A 224 -1.88 11.08 7.55
N LEU A 225 -2.21 12.14 8.30
CA LEU A 225 -1.81 12.23 9.71
C LEU A 225 -2.58 11.22 10.57
N GLN A 226 -3.88 11.05 10.34
CA GLN A 226 -4.70 10.07 11.04
C GLN A 226 -4.18 8.64 10.85
N VAL A 227 -3.82 8.28 9.61
CA VAL A 227 -3.29 6.92 9.34
C VAL A 227 -1.92 6.71 9.97
N LYS A 228 -1.08 7.75 10.06
CA LYS A 228 0.21 7.68 10.77
C LYS A 228 0.02 7.41 12.25
N GLU A 229 -0.91 8.11 12.88
CA GLU A 229 -1.23 7.88 14.30
C GLU A 229 -1.77 6.46 14.53
N GLU A 230 -2.61 5.95 13.64
CA GLU A 230 -3.13 4.58 13.73
C GLU A 230 -2.04 3.53 13.48
N ALA A 231 -1.16 3.76 12.51
CA ALA A 231 -0.02 2.89 12.24
C ALA A 231 0.95 2.82 13.43
N GLU A 232 1.19 3.95 14.10
CA GLU A 232 2.01 3.95 15.32
C GLU A 232 1.32 3.21 16.47
N LYS A 233 0.00 3.34 16.62
CA LYS A 233 -0.77 2.53 17.60
C LYS A 233 -0.66 1.04 17.30
N LEU A 234 -0.74 0.64 16.02
CA LEU A 234 -0.52 -0.74 15.60
C LEU A 234 0.89 -1.21 16.00
N ARG A 235 1.92 -0.42 15.67
CA ARG A 235 3.33 -0.70 16.01
C ARG A 235 3.53 -0.86 17.52
N VAL A 236 3.08 0.10 18.32
CA VAL A 236 3.16 0.07 19.78
C VAL A 236 2.40 -1.12 20.35
N GLY A 237 1.27 -1.50 19.75
CA GLY A 237 0.51 -2.68 20.14
C GLY A 237 1.30 -4.00 20.03
N LEU A 238 2.34 -4.03 19.20
CA LEU A 238 3.23 -5.18 19.02
C LEU A 238 4.46 -5.15 19.94
N ASP A 239 4.72 -4.03 20.63
CA ASP A 239 5.84 -3.92 21.59
C ASP A 239 5.70 -4.93 22.75
N ARG A 240 4.52 -5.54 22.95
CA ARG A 240 4.31 -6.68 23.88
C ARG A 240 5.24 -7.86 23.59
N TYR A 241 5.62 -8.05 22.33
CA TYR A 241 6.52 -9.12 21.88
C TYR A 241 7.99 -8.66 21.87
N ALA A 242 8.27 -7.39 22.19
CA ALA A 242 9.59 -6.79 21.95
C ALA A 242 10.74 -7.45 22.71
N HIS A 243 10.45 -8.05 23.86
CA HIS A 243 11.43 -8.82 24.63
C HIS A 243 12.04 -9.97 23.82
N LEU A 244 11.35 -10.51 22.81
CA LEU A 244 11.86 -11.63 22.00
C LEU A 244 12.99 -11.22 21.05
N TRP A 245 12.97 -10.00 20.52
CA TRP A 245 13.97 -9.52 19.55
C TRP A 245 14.91 -8.46 20.13
N LEU A 246 14.59 -7.84 21.27
CA LEU A 246 15.48 -6.89 21.94
C LEU A 246 16.44 -7.56 22.92
N SER A 247 16.10 -8.75 23.43
CA SER A 247 16.92 -9.43 24.43
C SER A 247 18.05 -10.23 23.79
N ASP A 248 19.21 -10.27 24.44
CA ASP A 248 20.26 -11.22 24.12
C ASP A 248 19.83 -12.61 24.59
N LYS A 249 19.50 -13.47 23.63
CA LYS A 249 19.01 -14.83 23.87
C LYS A 249 19.96 -15.62 24.77
N GLN A 250 21.27 -15.51 24.53
CA GLN A 250 22.28 -16.26 25.29
C GLN A 250 22.38 -15.74 26.72
N ALA A 251 22.36 -14.42 26.91
CA ALA A 251 22.45 -13.82 28.25
C ALA A 251 21.25 -14.21 29.13
N VAL A 252 20.04 -14.12 28.58
CA VAL A 252 18.80 -14.52 29.27
C VAL A 252 18.82 -16.01 29.61
N PHE A 253 19.31 -16.85 28.69
CA PHE A 253 19.40 -18.27 28.94
C PHE A 253 20.44 -18.64 30.01
N GLN A 254 21.60 -17.97 30.02
CA GLN A 254 22.59 -18.17 31.09
C GLN A 254 22.03 -17.76 32.46
N GLU A 255 21.26 -16.68 32.51
CA GLU A 255 20.57 -16.25 33.71
C GLU A 255 19.52 -17.27 34.18
N PHE A 256 18.73 -17.81 33.25
CA PHE A 256 17.81 -18.91 33.53
C PHE A 256 18.53 -20.15 34.09
N LEU A 257 19.69 -20.53 33.54
CA LEU A 257 20.48 -21.64 34.04
C LEU A 257 21.04 -21.41 35.46
N ALA A 258 21.27 -20.16 35.85
CA ALA A 258 21.78 -19.80 37.17
C ALA A 258 20.67 -19.70 38.24
N TYR A 259 19.48 -19.20 37.87
CA TYR A 259 18.44 -18.79 38.84
C TYR A 259 17.07 -19.46 38.63
N SER A 260 16.94 -20.40 37.69
CA SER A 260 15.69 -21.07 37.28
C SER A 260 14.64 -20.16 36.63
N LYS A 261 14.91 -18.85 36.53
CA LYS A 261 14.05 -17.82 35.93
C LYS A 261 14.92 -16.70 35.36
N PRO A 262 14.50 -16.02 34.29
CA PRO A 262 15.07 -14.72 33.92
C PRO A 262 14.89 -13.75 35.09
N LEU A 263 15.95 -13.04 35.50
CA LEU A 263 15.83 -12.08 36.60
C LEU A 263 15.12 -10.82 36.08
N ALA A 264 14.20 -10.28 36.87
CA ALA A 264 13.65 -8.97 36.57
C ALA A 264 14.72 -7.89 36.80
N VAL A 265 14.73 -6.84 35.97
CA VAL A 265 15.64 -5.70 36.12
C VAL A 265 15.55 -5.13 37.54
N GLY A 266 16.60 -5.33 38.35
CA GLY A 266 16.69 -4.82 39.73
C GLY A 266 16.69 -5.90 40.83
N GLU A 267 16.56 -7.18 40.54
CA GLU A 267 16.74 -8.26 41.52
C GLU A 267 18.23 -8.59 41.68
N VAL A 268 18.88 -7.96 42.67
CA VAL A 268 20.34 -8.07 42.90
C VAL A 268 20.71 -9.19 43.90
N GLU A 269 19.72 -9.86 44.52
CA GLU A 269 19.97 -10.88 45.55
C GLU A 269 19.12 -12.15 45.35
N ALA A 270 19.26 -12.82 44.21
CA ALA A 270 18.73 -14.18 44.03
C ALA A 270 19.79 -15.22 44.43
N GLU A 271 19.44 -16.17 45.30
CA GLU A 271 20.30 -17.34 45.55
C GLU A 271 20.40 -18.18 44.26
N GLU A 272 21.61 -18.61 43.90
CA GLU A 272 21.83 -19.53 42.77
C GLU A 272 20.99 -20.79 42.96
N ASN A 273 20.08 -21.04 42.03
CA ASN A 273 19.18 -22.17 42.08
C ASN A 273 19.04 -22.71 40.64
N PRO A 274 19.69 -23.83 40.31
CA PRO A 274 19.66 -24.37 38.95
C PRO A 274 18.24 -24.82 38.55
N PRO A 275 17.82 -24.62 37.30
CA PRO A 275 16.47 -24.90 36.83
C PRO A 275 16.09 -26.37 36.97
N SER A 276 14.85 -26.61 37.40
CA SER A 276 14.25 -27.94 37.35
C SER A 276 13.69 -28.23 35.94
N LEU A 277 13.49 -29.51 35.61
CA LEU A 277 12.85 -29.88 34.34
C LEU A 277 11.45 -29.25 34.16
N LYS A 278 10.74 -28.99 35.28
CA LYS A 278 9.45 -28.29 35.27
C LYS A 278 9.59 -26.80 34.91
N ASP A 279 10.73 -26.18 35.20
CA ASP A 279 11.01 -24.79 34.81
C ASP A 279 11.30 -24.71 33.31
N PHE A 280 12.08 -25.65 32.75
CA PHE A 280 12.22 -25.78 31.30
C PHE A 280 10.87 -26.00 30.60
N GLN A 281 10.04 -26.91 31.12
CA GLN A 281 8.71 -27.14 30.58
C GLN A 281 7.86 -25.87 30.60
N ARG A 282 7.95 -25.06 31.67
CA ARG A 282 7.22 -23.78 31.78
C ARG A 282 7.66 -22.81 30.69
N GLU A 283 8.95 -22.58 30.51
CA GLU A 283 9.46 -21.61 29.53
C GLU A 283 9.16 -22.06 28.09
N ILE A 284 9.34 -23.35 27.78
CA ILE A 284 8.95 -23.91 26.48
C ILE A 284 7.44 -23.71 26.25
N GLN A 285 6.61 -23.97 27.26
CA GLN A 285 5.16 -23.78 27.13
C GLN A 285 4.78 -22.31 26.89
N VAL A 286 5.45 -21.36 27.55
CA VAL A 286 5.26 -19.92 27.31
C VAL A 286 5.58 -19.57 25.86
N LEU A 287 6.71 -20.05 25.32
CA LEU A 287 7.09 -19.83 23.92
C LEU A 287 6.09 -20.44 22.93
N LEU A 288 5.59 -21.65 23.19
CA LEU A 288 4.56 -22.29 22.37
C LEU A 288 3.23 -21.52 22.40
N THR A 289 2.83 -21.01 23.56
CA THR A 289 1.63 -20.17 23.69
C THR A 289 1.78 -18.88 22.89
N VAL A 290 2.92 -18.18 23.02
CA VAL A 290 3.18 -16.96 22.26
C VAL A 290 3.27 -17.24 20.75
N SER A 291 3.87 -18.35 20.34
CA SER A 291 3.88 -18.78 18.92
C SER A 291 2.45 -18.93 18.38
N SER A 292 1.56 -19.61 19.12
CA SER A 292 0.16 -19.74 18.73
C SER A 292 -0.55 -18.39 18.63
N GLU A 293 -0.34 -17.48 19.58
CA GLU A 293 -0.89 -16.12 19.51
C GLU A 293 -0.44 -15.38 18.24
N VAL A 294 0.85 -15.46 17.91
CA VAL A 294 1.43 -14.81 16.73
C VAL A 294 0.87 -15.38 15.42
N THR A 295 0.64 -16.70 15.34
CA THR A 295 0.01 -17.32 14.15
C THR A 295 -1.44 -16.89 13.92
N HIS A 296 -2.12 -16.40 14.96
CA HIS A 296 -3.50 -15.92 14.88
C HIS A 296 -3.62 -14.41 14.64
N LEU A 297 -2.48 -13.69 14.49
CA LEU A 297 -2.51 -12.29 14.10
C LEU A 297 -3.02 -12.14 12.67
N ASP A 298 -3.76 -11.06 12.42
CA ASP A 298 -4.25 -10.74 11.08
C ASP A 298 -3.08 -10.51 10.12
N GLU A 299 -3.02 -11.30 9.04
CA GLU A 299 -1.99 -11.18 8.00
C GLU A 299 -2.06 -9.86 7.23
N GLY A 300 -3.24 -9.23 7.18
CA GLY A 300 -3.46 -7.96 6.51
C GLY A 300 -4.38 -7.05 7.33
N VAL A 301 -3.93 -5.85 7.66
CA VAL A 301 -4.68 -4.85 8.42
C VAL A 301 -4.91 -3.62 7.56
N VAL A 302 -6.15 -3.12 7.49
CA VAL A 302 -6.46 -1.88 6.75
C VAL A 302 -6.66 -0.73 7.72
N LEU A 303 -5.74 0.24 7.69
CA LEU A 303 -5.76 1.44 8.53
C LEU A 303 -6.56 2.55 7.84
N GLN A 304 -7.38 3.26 8.62
CA GLN A 304 -8.31 4.31 8.18
C GLN A 304 -9.18 3.93 6.97
N GLY A 305 -9.32 2.64 6.67
CA GLY A 305 -10.05 2.13 5.50
C GLY A 305 -9.35 2.31 4.15
N TRP A 306 -8.09 2.77 4.10
CA TRP A 306 -7.41 3.05 2.82
C TRP A 306 -5.93 2.68 2.75
N LEU A 307 -5.25 2.43 3.87
CA LEU A 307 -3.85 1.98 3.87
C LEU A 307 -3.77 0.53 4.34
N GLN A 308 -3.47 -0.38 3.43
CA GLN A 308 -3.26 -1.79 3.76
C GLN A 308 -1.85 -2.00 4.32
N VAL A 309 -1.75 -2.72 5.42
CA VAL A 309 -0.50 -3.15 6.05
C VAL A 309 -0.41 -4.66 5.91
N ASP A 310 0.59 -5.13 5.18
CA ASP A 310 0.97 -6.54 5.11
C ASP A 310 1.81 -6.90 6.34
N MET A 311 1.25 -7.76 7.19
CA MET A 311 1.84 -8.21 8.46
C MET A 311 2.59 -9.53 8.31
N ARG A 312 2.47 -10.23 7.17
CA ARG A 312 3.09 -11.54 6.94
C ARG A 312 4.61 -11.52 7.15
N PRO A 313 5.38 -10.52 6.67
CA PRO A 313 6.82 -10.49 6.90
C PRO A 313 7.19 -10.40 8.38
N PHE A 314 6.44 -9.60 9.15
CA PHE A 314 6.60 -9.50 10.60
C PHE A 314 6.26 -10.82 11.30
N ILE A 315 5.11 -11.41 11.00
CA ILE A 315 4.64 -12.68 11.60
C ILE A 315 5.68 -13.78 11.37
N THR A 316 6.13 -13.95 10.12
CA THR A 316 7.15 -14.96 9.76
C THR A 316 8.47 -14.73 10.50
N CYS A 317 8.95 -13.49 10.56
CA CYS A 317 10.20 -13.17 11.26
C CYS A 317 10.08 -13.42 12.77
N LEU A 318 8.98 -13.00 13.40
CA LEU A 318 8.75 -13.21 14.83
C LEU A 318 8.63 -14.69 15.18
N LEU A 319 7.95 -15.48 14.36
CA LEU A 319 7.85 -16.92 14.55
C LEU A 319 9.23 -17.60 14.44
N SER A 320 10.08 -17.16 13.51
CA SER A 320 11.46 -17.65 13.43
C SER A 320 12.25 -17.34 14.71
N ILE A 321 12.08 -16.15 15.28
CA ILE A 321 12.76 -15.78 16.53
C ILE A 321 12.27 -16.66 17.69
N ILE A 322 10.96 -16.88 17.80
CA ILE A 322 10.37 -17.74 18.86
C ILE A 322 10.88 -19.18 18.73
N LEU A 323 10.99 -19.68 17.49
CA LEU A 323 11.58 -20.98 17.20
C LEU A 323 13.01 -21.07 17.71
N ASP A 324 13.87 -20.10 17.40
CA ASP A 324 15.24 -20.10 17.88
C ASP A 324 15.34 -20.09 19.41
N TRP A 325 14.44 -19.36 20.10
CA TRP A 325 14.36 -19.37 21.56
C TRP A 325 13.99 -20.77 22.06
N LYS A 326 12.97 -21.40 21.46
CA LYS A 326 12.54 -22.75 21.83
C LYS A 326 13.68 -23.74 21.65
N ASP A 327 14.36 -23.67 20.51
CA ASP A 327 15.45 -24.56 20.14
C ASP A 327 16.61 -24.47 21.13
N MET A 328 16.94 -23.26 21.61
CA MET A 328 17.93 -23.07 22.68
C MET A 328 17.63 -23.87 23.97
N TYR A 329 16.38 -23.86 24.43
CA TYR A 329 15.98 -24.65 25.61
C TYR A 329 15.99 -26.15 25.32
N THR A 330 15.49 -26.56 24.15
CA THR A 330 15.41 -27.98 23.80
C THR A 330 16.77 -28.60 23.50
N ASP A 331 17.67 -27.87 22.85
CA ASP A 331 19.03 -28.33 22.54
C ASP A 331 19.83 -28.60 23.81
N PHE A 332 19.68 -27.73 24.82
CA PHE A 332 20.29 -27.95 26.13
C PHE A 332 19.75 -29.20 26.83
N LEU A 333 18.44 -29.42 26.79
CA LEU A 333 17.83 -30.64 27.34
C LEU A 333 18.28 -31.89 26.58
N LEU A 334 18.40 -31.81 25.26
CA LEU A 334 18.89 -32.89 24.40
C LEU A 334 20.35 -33.22 24.70
N GLU A 335 21.20 -32.22 24.87
CA GLU A 335 22.61 -32.38 25.25
C GLU A 335 22.73 -32.99 26.65
N SER A 336 21.93 -32.52 27.62
CA SER A 336 21.88 -33.07 28.97
C SER A 336 21.43 -34.54 28.99
N ALA A 337 20.39 -34.88 28.24
CA ALA A 337 19.92 -36.26 28.08
C ALA A 337 20.99 -37.15 27.41
N THR A 338 21.68 -36.62 26.39
CA THR A 338 22.77 -37.31 25.70
C THR A 338 23.94 -37.60 26.64
N ASN A 339 24.36 -36.61 27.42
CA ASN A 339 25.43 -36.76 28.40
C ASN A 339 25.05 -37.74 29.51
N SER A 340 23.81 -37.69 30.00
CA SER A 340 23.28 -38.62 30.99
C SER A 340 23.23 -40.06 30.47
N LEU A 341 22.82 -40.26 29.20
CA LEU A 341 22.86 -41.56 28.52
C LEU A 341 24.29 -42.10 28.38
N GLN A 342 25.24 -41.25 27.99
CA GLN A 342 26.65 -41.64 27.86
C GLN A 342 27.25 -42.04 29.21
N GLN A 343 26.93 -41.31 30.28
CA GLN A 343 27.36 -41.63 31.64
C GLN A 343 26.69 -42.91 32.18
N ALA A 344 25.41 -43.16 31.87
CA ALA A 344 24.72 -44.39 32.22
C ALA A 344 25.31 -45.64 31.54
N THR A 345 25.96 -45.46 30.37
CA THR A 345 26.69 -46.53 29.68
C THR A 345 28.15 -46.73 30.14
N GLN A 346 28.68 -45.91 31.06
CA GLN A 346 30.02 -46.07 31.65
C GLN A 346 29.96 -46.37 33.17
N PRO A 347 30.90 -47.16 33.74
CA PRO A 347 30.85 -47.52 35.15
C PRO A 347 31.32 -46.37 36.06
N LYS A 348 30.34 -45.72 36.71
CA LYS A 348 30.45 -44.77 37.84
C LYS A 348 31.49 -43.64 37.70
N ASP A 349 30.99 -42.42 37.53
CA ASP A 349 31.27 -41.35 38.50
C ASP A 349 30.13 -40.33 38.55
N ARG A 350 29.81 -39.88 39.77
CA ARG A 350 28.71 -38.96 40.07
C ARG A 350 29.16 -37.51 39.86
N GLY A 351 28.31 -36.69 39.25
CA GLY A 351 28.34 -35.25 39.48
C GLY A 351 28.05 -34.37 38.28
N SER A 352 26.95 -34.59 37.57
CA SER A 352 26.29 -33.51 36.84
C SER A 352 24.79 -33.64 37.07
N ALA A 353 24.06 -32.52 37.06
CA ALA A 353 22.62 -32.49 37.34
C ALA A 353 21.88 -33.44 36.39
N SER A 354 21.60 -34.65 36.89
CA SER A 354 20.88 -35.68 36.15
C SER A 354 19.40 -35.39 36.33
N PHE A 355 18.78 -34.76 35.34
CA PHE A 355 17.33 -34.83 35.19
C PHE A 355 16.93 -36.29 35.01
N ASP A 356 15.68 -36.62 35.33
CA ASP A 356 15.16 -37.94 35.02
C ASP A 356 15.13 -38.09 33.48
N LEU A 357 15.82 -39.11 32.99
CA LEU A 357 16.04 -39.30 31.57
C LEU A 357 14.72 -39.52 30.84
N THR A 358 13.79 -40.28 31.45
CA THR A 358 12.48 -40.58 30.89
C THR A 358 11.64 -39.31 30.76
N ASP A 359 11.56 -38.51 31.83
CA ASP A 359 10.80 -37.26 31.81
C ASP A 359 11.40 -36.23 30.83
N THR A 360 12.73 -36.20 30.69
CA THR A 360 13.43 -35.30 29.74
C THR A 360 13.13 -35.67 28.29
N ILE A 361 13.13 -36.96 27.96
CA ILE A 361 12.77 -37.47 26.63
C ILE A 361 11.32 -37.14 26.30
N LEU A 362 10.42 -37.35 27.26
CA LEU A 362 9.00 -37.07 27.08
C LEU A 362 8.72 -35.58 26.85
N LEU A 363 9.47 -34.70 27.52
CA LEU A 363 9.40 -33.26 27.29
C LEU A 363 9.93 -32.86 25.91
N LEU A 364 11.03 -33.48 25.45
CA LEU A 364 11.59 -33.24 24.11
C LEU A 364 10.62 -33.68 23.01
N GLU A 365 10.00 -34.86 23.15
CA GLU A 365 8.96 -35.34 22.24
C GLU A 365 7.74 -34.41 22.22
N ALA A 366 7.28 -33.96 23.40
CA ALA A 366 6.17 -33.00 23.51
C ALA A 366 6.51 -31.63 22.91
N ALA A 367 7.77 -31.22 22.91
CA ALA A 367 8.25 -30.00 22.26
C ALA A 367 8.47 -30.15 20.74
N GLY A 368 8.20 -31.33 20.18
CA GLY A 368 8.34 -31.65 18.75
C GLY A 368 9.78 -31.86 18.30
N VAL A 369 10.67 -32.27 19.21
CA VAL A 369 12.09 -32.55 18.92
C VAL A 369 12.23 -34.02 18.52
N GLU A 370 12.69 -34.26 17.30
CA GLU A 370 13.04 -35.62 16.86
C GLU A 370 14.37 -36.04 17.49
N LEU A 371 14.36 -37.15 18.23
CA LEU A 371 15.57 -37.70 18.82
C LEU A 371 16.50 -38.26 17.73
N PRO A 372 17.78 -37.87 17.70
CA PRO A 372 18.76 -38.45 16.78
C PRO A 372 18.78 -39.99 16.85
N GLU A 373 18.84 -40.66 15.69
CA GLU A 373 18.73 -42.13 15.58
C GLU A 373 19.66 -42.89 16.52
N HIS A 374 20.87 -42.38 16.76
CA HIS A 374 21.88 -42.98 17.61
C HIS A 374 21.52 -42.90 19.12
N LEU A 375 20.71 -41.93 19.54
CA LEU A 375 20.19 -41.82 20.91
C LEU A 375 18.95 -42.68 21.09
N ALA A 376 18.06 -42.70 20.10
CA ALA A 376 16.91 -43.59 20.06
C ALA A 376 17.33 -45.08 20.13
N ALA A 377 18.37 -45.46 19.39
CA ALA A 377 18.95 -46.80 19.43
C ALA A 377 19.57 -47.13 20.80
N LYS A 378 20.28 -46.19 21.44
CA LYS A 378 20.85 -46.39 22.79
C LYS A 378 19.78 -46.51 23.87
N LEU A 379 18.66 -45.80 23.75
CA LEU A 379 17.51 -45.92 24.65
C LEU A 379 16.88 -47.31 24.58
N GLN A 380 16.75 -47.90 23.39
CA GLN A 380 16.32 -49.29 23.22
C GLN A 380 17.28 -50.29 23.87
N VAL A 381 18.60 -50.03 23.83
CA VAL A 381 19.61 -50.88 24.48
C VAL A 381 19.56 -50.77 26.01
N VAL A 382 19.41 -49.56 26.57
CA VAL A 382 19.31 -49.37 28.02
C VAL A 382 18.02 -49.96 28.59
N THR A 383 16.90 -49.80 27.89
CA THR A 383 15.60 -50.42 28.27
C THR A 383 15.61 -51.94 28.17
N SER A 384 16.33 -52.51 27.20
CA SER A 384 16.50 -53.97 27.09
C SER A 384 17.48 -54.56 28.12
N GLN A 385 18.47 -53.79 28.59
CA GLN A 385 19.37 -54.21 29.67
C GLN A 385 18.70 -54.17 31.06
N LEU A 386 17.80 -53.22 31.33
CA LEU A 386 17.00 -53.16 32.57
C LEU A 386 15.87 -54.22 32.63
N GLY A 387 15.44 -54.74 31.47
CA GLY A 387 14.43 -55.81 31.38
C GLY A 387 14.95 -57.24 31.58
N GLY A 388 16.26 -57.42 31.80
CA GLY A 388 16.92 -58.74 31.82
C GLY A 388 16.95 -59.49 33.15
N GLU A 389 16.61 -58.87 34.28
CA GLU A 389 16.64 -59.52 35.60
C GLU A 389 15.26 -59.62 36.24
N ARG A 390 14.42 -60.54 35.76
CA ARG A 390 13.41 -61.21 36.61
C ARG A 390 12.99 -62.56 36.02
N GLY A 391 13.69 -63.60 36.45
CA GLY A 391 13.23 -64.99 36.38
C GLY A 391 12.10 -65.28 37.40
N PRO A 392 11.39 -66.40 37.26
CA PRO A 392 9.93 -66.48 37.42
C PRO A 392 9.50 -66.95 38.82
N HIS A 393 8.36 -66.46 39.35
CA HIS A 393 7.43 -67.24 40.19
C HIS A 393 6.10 -66.49 40.45
N SER A 394 4.99 -67.15 40.07
CA SER A 394 3.64 -67.16 40.65
C SER A 394 2.89 -65.87 41.05
N THR A 395 1.85 -65.57 40.26
CA THR A 395 0.44 -65.27 40.64
C THR A 395 0.15 -64.56 41.98
N THR A 396 -0.42 -63.35 41.96
CA THR A 396 -1.84 -63.02 42.26
C THR A 396 -2.04 -61.52 42.50
N SER A 397 -3.04 -60.94 41.82
CA SER A 397 -4.05 -59.98 42.32
C SER A 397 -3.64 -58.94 43.38
N GLY A 398 -3.78 -57.64 43.04
CA GLY A 398 -4.30 -56.65 43.99
C GLY A 398 -3.66 -55.26 43.98
N SER A 399 -4.36 -54.32 43.33
CA SER A 399 -4.60 -52.93 43.75
C SER A 399 -3.43 -51.95 43.99
N ASP A 400 -3.51 -50.87 43.21
CA ASP A 400 -3.40 -49.46 43.62
C ASP A 400 -2.04 -48.91 44.08
N ARG A 401 -1.41 -48.16 43.17
CA ARG A 401 -1.21 -46.69 43.26
C ARG A 401 -0.13 -46.25 42.29
N ASN A 402 -0.51 -45.30 41.41
CA ASN A 402 0.28 -44.34 40.62
C ASN A 402 -0.17 -44.34 39.17
N ASN A 403 -1.37 -43.84 38.93
CA ASN A 403 -1.86 -43.54 37.59
C ASN A 403 -2.40 -42.11 37.46
N SER A 404 -1.92 -41.18 38.29
CA SER A 404 -2.41 -39.78 38.29
C SER A 404 -1.50 -38.78 37.57
N SER A 405 -0.37 -39.20 37.01
CA SER A 405 0.54 -38.31 36.25
C SER A 405 0.48 -38.52 34.73
N PHE A 406 -0.24 -39.55 34.26
CA PHE A 406 -0.21 -39.97 32.85
C PHE A 406 -1.29 -39.30 31.97
N GLU A 407 -2.39 -38.82 32.56
CA GLU A 407 -3.45 -38.12 31.81
C GLU A 407 -3.17 -36.62 31.59
N SER A 408 -2.16 -36.06 32.27
CA SER A 408 -1.87 -34.62 32.22
C SER A 408 -0.89 -34.22 31.12
N LEU A 409 -0.30 -35.15 30.36
CA LEU A 409 0.68 -34.82 29.31
C LEU A 409 0.08 -34.73 27.91
N ASN A 410 -0.98 -35.50 27.62
CA ASN A 410 -1.66 -35.49 26.32
C ASN A 410 -2.72 -34.38 26.15
N GLN A 411 -2.97 -33.56 27.18
CA GLN A 411 -3.93 -32.45 27.13
C GLN A 411 -3.31 -31.09 26.77
N PHE A 412 -1.97 -30.98 26.67
CA PHE A 412 -1.29 -29.67 26.68
C PHE A 412 -0.63 -29.26 25.35
N ILE A 413 -0.79 -30.02 24.29
CA ILE A 413 -0.43 -29.57 22.94
C ILE A 413 -1.73 -29.30 22.19
N PRO A 414 -2.10 -28.04 21.93
CA PRO A 414 -3.16 -27.76 20.97
C PRO A 414 -2.72 -28.35 19.64
N VAL A 415 -3.54 -29.22 19.06
CA VAL A 415 -3.25 -29.97 17.83
C VAL A 415 -2.76 -29.07 16.68
N GLY A 416 -3.11 -27.77 16.68
CA GLY A 416 -2.66 -26.79 15.68
C GLY A 416 -1.23 -26.25 15.85
N VAL A 417 -0.58 -26.37 17.02
CA VAL A 417 0.77 -25.81 17.24
C VAL A 417 1.84 -26.70 16.57
N SER A 418 1.66 -28.03 16.60
CA SER A 418 2.54 -28.96 15.88
C SER A 418 2.46 -28.74 14.36
N ASP A 419 1.24 -28.54 13.83
CA ASP A 419 1.03 -28.28 12.40
C ASP A 419 1.64 -26.94 11.97
N ALA A 420 1.51 -25.89 12.77
CA ALA A 420 2.11 -24.57 12.48
C ALA A 420 3.65 -24.61 12.49
N LEU A 421 4.26 -25.32 13.46
CA LEU A 421 5.71 -25.51 13.52
C LEU A 421 6.22 -26.37 12.35
N GLN A 422 5.43 -27.33 11.89
CA GLN A 422 5.75 -28.17 10.74
C GLN A 422 5.61 -27.39 9.42
N CYS A 423 4.64 -26.47 9.30
CA CYS A 423 4.52 -25.55 8.17
C CYS A 423 5.69 -24.56 8.08
N LEU A 424 6.22 -24.06 9.20
CA LEU A 424 7.41 -23.18 9.20
C LEU A 424 8.68 -23.92 8.79
N LYS A 425 8.86 -25.18 9.21
CA LYS A 425 9.96 -26.05 8.72
C LYS A 425 9.92 -26.22 7.20
N PHE A 426 8.72 -26.35 6.61
CA PHE A 426 8.55 -26.42 5.15
C PHE A 426 8.88 -25.12 4.41
N LEU A 427 8.77 -23.96 5.07
CA LEU A 427 9.09 -22.64 4.47
C LEU A 427 10.57 -22.26 4.59
N GLN A 428 11.34 -22.94 5.44
CA GLN A 428 12.79 -22.74 5.58
C GLN A 428 13.62 -23.64 4.66
N GLU A 429 13.02 -24.61 3.98
CA GLU A 429 13.72 -25.36 2.93
C GLU A 429 13.85 -24.49 1.66
N PRO A 430 15.06 -24.29 1.12
CA PRO A 430 15.20 -23.62 -0.17
C PRO A 430 14.44 -24.43 -1.23
N PRO A 431 13.79 -23.80 -2.23
CA PRO A 431 13.14 -24.54 -3.29
C PRO A 431 14.18 -25.46 -3.92
N GLY A 432 13.93 -26.76 -3.83
CA GLY A 432 14.77 -27.79 -4.42
C GLY A 432 15.07 -27.40 -5.86
N GLY A 433 16.33 -27.10 -6.13
CA GLY A 433 16.79 -26.82 -7.48
C GLY A 433 16.55 -28.05 -8.32
N ASP A 434 15.56 -27.98 -9.21
CA ASP A 434 15.42 -28.91 -10.31
C ASP A 434 16.71 -28.88 -11.12
N LYS A 435 17.51 -29.92 -10.93
CA LYS A 435 18.49 -30.33 -11.92
C LYS A 435 17.71 -30.95 -13.07
N GLU A 436 17.32 -30.12 -14.03
CA GLU A 436 17.03 -30.62 -15.38
C GLU A 436 18.34 -31.09 -15.99
N THR A 437 18.53 -32.41 -15.96
CA THR A 437 19.30 -33.14 -16.96
C THR A 437 18.37 -33.52 -18.11
N GLU A 438 18.41 -32.75 -19.20
CA GLU A 438 18.62 -33.19 -20.59
C GLU A 438 18.64 -32.01 -21.57
#